data_AF-A0A4Y2LT48-F1
#
_entry.id   AF-A0A4Y2LT48-F1
#
_cell.length_a   1.000
_cell.length_b   1.000
_cell.length_c   1.000
_cell.angle_alpha   90.00
_cell.angle_beta   90.00
_cell.angle_gamma   90.00
#
_symmetry.space_group_name_H-M   'P 1'
#
loop_
_entity.id
_entity.type
_entity.pdbx_description
1 polymer ?
#
loop_
_entity_poly.entity_id
_entity_poly.type
_entity_poly.pdbx_seq_one_letter_code
_entity_poly.pdbx_strand_id
1 'polypeptide(L)'
;MYLDILKQNLKQSAEKMGILPHYKLYLDNDPKHNAHIYTLWALYHCPQVIRTPAQSPDLNTTENIWGHLNNGIHKFKISSKNELGEKLMSEWDKIEGNVCKSCEIHA
;
A
#
# COMPACT_ATOMS: atom_id res chain seq x y z
N MET A 1 2.95 -15.13 6.45
CA MET A 1 2.74 -14.68 5.06
C MET A 1 2.68 -13.15 4.95
N TYR A 2 1.61 -12.48 5.39
CA TYR A 2 1.55 -11.00 5.27
C TYR A 2 2.65 -10.29 6.09
N LEU A 3 3.03 -10.85 7.24
CA LEU A 3 4.00 -10.22 8.16
C LEU A 3 5.38 -10.23 7.55
N ASP A 4 5.67 -11.34 6.87
CA ASP A 4 6.95 -11.58 6.21
C ASP A 4 7.11 -10.63 5.02
N ILE A 5 6.03 -10.41 4.25
CA ILE A 5 6.00 -9.41 3.18
C ILE A 5 6.25 -8.01 3.75
N LEU A 6 5.58 -7.63 4.84
CA LEU A 6 5.76 -6.32 5.45
C LEU A 6 7.20 -6.13 5.95
N LYS A 7 7.75 -7.12 6.65
CA LYS A 7 9.14 -7.14 7.13
C LYS A 7 10.16 -6.97 6.00
N GLN A 8 9.93 -7.66 4.88
CA GLN A 8 10.85 -7.61 3.73
C GLN A 8 10.80 -6.28 2.99
N ASN A 9 9.61 -5.70 2.82
CA ASN A 9 9.41 -4.57 1.89
C ASN A 9 9.34 -3.20 2.56
N LEU A 10 8.87 -3.10 3.81
CA LEU A 10 8.56 -1.81 4.43
C LEU A 10 9.78 -0.90 4.54
N LYS A 11 10.87 -1.41 5.11
CA LYS A 11 12.11 -0.64 5.30
C LYS A 11 12.71 -0.20 3.96
N GLN A 12 12.80 -1.13 3.00
CA GLN A 12 13.35 -0.86 1.67
C GLN A 12 12.51 0.18 0.92
N SER A 13 11.18 0.13 1.07
CA SER A 13 10.28 1.11 0.45
C SER A 13 10.48 2.51 1.06
N ALA A 14 10.58 2.60 2.39
CA ALA A 14 10.84 3.87 3.06
C ALA A 14 12.23 4.46 2.73
N GLU A 15 13.24 3.61 2.57
CA GLU A 15 14.58 3.99 2.07
C GLU A 15 14.50 4.52 0.64
N LYS A 16 13.85 3.79 -0.27
CA LYS A 16 13.67 4.19 -1.67
C LYS A 16 12.92 5.51 -1.81
N MET A 17 11.96 5.77 -0.92
CA MET A 17 11.21 7.04 -0.89
C MET A 17 11.96 8.17 -0.17
N GLY A 18 13.10 7.89 0.49
CA GLY A 18 13.87 8.90 1.22
C GLY A 18 13.17 9.45 2.46
N ILE A 19 12.20 8.71 3.01
CA ILE A 19 11.38 9.13 4.16
C ILE A 19 11.85 8.56 5.49
N LEU A 20 12.94 7.79 5.51
CA LEU A 20 13.55 7.37 6.77
C LEU A 20 14.24 8.54 7.50
N PRO A 21 14.22 8.57 8.84
CA PRO A 21 13.49 7.65 9.73
C PRO A 21 12.04 8.11 10.01
N HIS A 22 11.55 9.16 9.37
CA HIS A 22 10.32 9.85 9.72
C HIS A 22 9.15 9.49 8.78
N TYR A 23 8.42 8.43 9.11
CA TYR A 23 7.20 8.04 8.41
C TYR A 23 6.12 7.56 9.39
N LYS A 24 4.86 7.65 8.95
CA LYS A 24 3.71 7.09 9.64
C LYS A 24 3.20 5.89 8.83
N LEU A 25 3.07 4.72 9.44
CA LEU A 25 2.48 3.54 8.81
C LEU A 25 0.96 3.60 8.96
N TYR A 26 0.25 3.59 7.84
CA TYR A 26 -1.20 3.47 7.81
C TYR A 26 -1.60 2.00 7.65
N LEU A 27 -2.49 1.51 8.51
CA LEU A 27 -3.04 0.15 8.42
C LEU A 27 -4.53 0.24 8.07
N ASP A 28 -4.95 -0.53 7.07
CA ASP A 28 -6.37 -0.69 6.77
C ASP A 28 -7.04 -1.50 7.89
N ASN A 29 -8.33 -1.26 8.10
CA ASN A 29 -9.12 -1.98 9.10
C ASN A 29 -9.64 -3.33 8.59
N ASP A 30 -9.01 -3.90 7.56
CA ASP A 30 -9.42 -5.19 7.04
C ASP A 30 -9.23 -6.25 8.14
N PRO A 31 -10.28 -7.01 8.54
CA PRO A 31 -10.19 -8.05 9.55
C PRO A 31 -9.06 -9.06 9.32
N LYS A 32 -8.64 -9.28 8.05
CA LYS A 32 -7.52 -10.16 7.70
C LYS A 32 -6.15 -9.60 8.07
N HIS A 33 -6.02 -8.28 8.15
CA HIS A 33 -4.81 -7.54 8.55
C HIS A 33 -4.84 -7.12 10.03
N ASN A 34 -6.01 -7.25 10.67
CA ASN A 34 -6.23 -6.95 12.08
C ASN A 34 -5.83 -8.10 13.04
N ALA A 35 -4.99 -9.03 12.59
CA ALA A 35 -4.43 -10.02 13.52
C ALA A 35 -3.49 -9.29 14.48
N HIS A 36 -3.68 -9.53 15.78
CA HIS A 36 -2.96 -8.89 16.88
C HIS A 36 -1.43 -8.85 16.68
N ILE A 37 -0.88 -9.90 16.06
CA ILE A 37 0.54 -10.03 15.73
C ILE A 37 1.07 -8.92 14.81
N TYR A 38 0.28 -8.43 13.84
CA TYR A 38 0.68 -7.38 12.92
C TYR A 38 0.76 -6.03 13.61
N THR A 39 -0.29 -5.71 14.37
CA THR A 39 -0.32 -4.44 15.11
C THR A 39 0.84 -4.39 16.10
N LEU A 40 1.07 -5.49 16.84
CA LEU A 40 2.17 -5.54 17.80
C LEU A 40 3.52 -5.32 17.12
N TRP A 41 3.79 -6.01 16.02
CA TRP A 41 5.03 -5.84 15.26
C TRP A 41 5.20 -4.40 14.76
N ALA A 42 4.15 -3.80 14.19
CA ALA A 42 4.19 -2.44 13.68
C ALA A 42 4.48 -1.42 14.80
N LEU A 43 3.88 -1.59 15.99
CA LEU A 43 4.14 -0.72 17.15
C LEU A 43 5.59 -0.74 17.60
N TYR A 44 6.29 -1.88 17.49
CA TYR A 44 7.69 -1.99 17.90
C TYR A 44 8.69 -1.57 16.81
N HIS A 45 8.31 -1.56 15.53
CA HIS A 45 9.27 -1.43 14.42
C HIS A 45 9.00 -0.23 13.51
N CYS A 46 7.86 0.43 13.63
CA CYS A 46 7.53 1.63 12.87
C CYS A 46 7.60 2.86 13.78
N PRO A 47 8.06 4.03 13.29
CA PRO A 47 8.15 5.26 14.08
C PRO A 47 6.79 5.70 14.62
N GLN A 48 5.74 5.60 13.78
CA GLN A 48 4.36 5.88 14.14
C GLN A 48 3.42 4.96 13.35
N VAL A 49 2.31 4.58 13.97
CA VAL A 49 1.25 3.78 13.34
C VAL A 49 -0.07 4.54 13.46
N ILE A 50 -0.70 4.83 12.32
CA ILE A 50 -2.03 5.43 12.27
C ILE A 50 -3.05 4.30 12.24
N ARG A 51 -3.92 4.28 13.25
CA ARG A 51 -5.10 3.42 13.28
C ARG A 51 -6.29 4.19 12.75
N THR A 52 -7.02 3.59 11.82
CA THR A 52 -8.25 4.18 11.32
C THR A 52 -9.45 3.81 12.18
N PRO A 53 -10.48 4.64 12.23
CA PRO A 53 -11.79 4.22 12.74
C PRO A 53 -12.36 3.12 11.83
N ALA A 54 -13.09 2.17 12.42
CA ALA A 54 -13.84 1.19 11.62
C ALA A 54 -14.81 1.95 10.69
N GLN A 55 -14.98 1.48 9.45
CA GLN A 55 -15.89 2.06 8.45
C GLN A 55 -15.52 3.47 7.95
N SER A 56 -14.23 3.75 7.71
CA SER A 56 -13.79 4.95 6.99
C SER A 56 -13.25 4.61 5.59
N PRO A 57 -14.10 4.18 4.63
CA PRO A 57 -13.68 3.86 3.27
C PRO A 57 -13.11 5.08 2.55
N ASP A 58 -13.54 6.28 2.92
CA ASP A 58 -13.10 7.57 2.37
C ASP A 58 -11.60 7.85 2.62
N LEU A 59 -10.99 7.13 3.57
CA LEU A 59 -9.57 7.23 3.92
C LEU A 59 -8.73 6.11 3.32
N ASN A 60 -9.30 5.16 2.59
CA ASN A 60 -8.52 4.06 2.02
C ASN A 60 -7.82 4.50 0.73
N THR A 61 -6.75 5.24 0.89
CA THR A 61 -5.94 5.77 -0.21
C THR A 61 -5.34 4.66 -1.08
N THR A 62 -5.22 3.44 -0.54
CA THR A 62 -4.88 2.22 -1.30
C THR A 62 -5.93 1.87 -2.35
N GLU A 63 -7.23 2.10 -2.11
CA GLU A 63 -8.29 1.85 -3.12
C GLU A 63 -8.16 2.80 -4.31
N ASN A 64 -7.73 4.04 -4.09
CA ASN A 64 -7.49 4.97 -5.19
C ASN A 64 -6.36 4.45 -6.10
N ILE A 65 -5.28 3.94 -5.50
CA ILE A 65 -4.16 3.33 -6.25
C ILE A 65 -4.64 2.08 -6.99
N TRP A 66 -5.43 1.21 -6.35
CA TRP A 66 -6.03 0.05 -7.02
C TRP A 66 -6.95 0.43 -8.17
N GLY A 67 -7.75 1.48 -8.02
CA GLY A 67 -8.59 2.03 -9.07
C GLY A 67 -7.77 2.52 -10.27
N HIS A 68 -6.68 3.24 -10.01
CA HIS A 68 -5.74 3.68 -11.06
C HIS A 68 -5.11 2.50 -11.81
N LEU A 69 -4.62 1.48 -11.09
CA LEU A 69 -4.07 0.27 -11.69
C LEU A 69 -5.11 -0.47 -12.53
N ASN A 70 -6.31 -0.68 -11.97
CA ASN A 70 -7.39 -1.39 -12.65
C ASN A 70 -7.73 -0.68 -13.97
N ASN A 71 -7.85 0.66 -13.95
CA ASN A 71 -8.10 1.47 -15.14
C ASN A 71 -6.96 1.39 -16.18
N GLY A 72 -5.71 1.27 -15.74
CA GLY A 72 -4.57 1.01 -16.62
C GLY A 72 -4.64 -0.38 -17.28
N ILE A 73 -4.95 -1.40 -16.47
CA ILE A 73 -5.07 -2.79 -16.90
C ILE A 73 -6.23 -3.03 -17.86
N HIS A 74 -7.39 -2.39 -17.66
CA HIS A 74 -8.57 -2.54 -18.54
C HIS A 74 -8.33 -2.14 -20.00
N LYS A 75 -7.26 -1.41 -20.29
CA LYS A 75 -6.86 -1.03 -21.66
C LYS A 75 -6.25 -2.20 -22.44
N PHE A 76 -5.84 -3.27 -21.76
CA PHE A 76 -5.18 -4.42 -22.36
C PHE A 76 -6.12 -5.62 -22.42
N LYS A 77 -6.09 -6.37 -23.53
CA LYS A 77 -6.77 -7.66 -23.63
C LYS A 77 -5.84 -8.75 -23.09
N ILE A 78 -5.93 -9.00 -21.78
CA ILE A 78 -5.08 -9.97 -21.10
C ILE A 78 -5.67 -11.37 -21.20
N SER A 79 -4.81 -12.32 -21.53
CA SER A 79 -5.21 -13.71 -21.82
C SER A 79 -4.53 -14.75 -20.92
N SER A 80 -3.53 -14.34 -20.12
CA SER A 80 -2.83 -15.23 -19.20
C SER A 80 -2.45 -14.54 -17.89
N LYS A 81 -2.18 -15.35 -16.86
CA LYS A 81 -1.72 -14.86 -15.56
C LYS A 81 -0.34 -14.18 -15.64
N ASN A 82 0.55 -14.67 -16.52
CA ASN A 82 1.88 -14.09 -16.68
C ASN A 82 1.79 -12.71 -17.32
N GLU A 83 0.99 -12.58 -18.37
CA GLU A 83 0.71 -11.30 -19.02
C GLU A 83 0.08 -10.31 -18.04
N LEU A 84 -0.85 -10.76 -17.19
CA LEU A 84 -1.40 -9.92 -16.12
C LEU A 84 -0.31 -9.41 -15.18
N GLY A 85 0.61 -10.28 -14.73
CA GLY A 85 1.70 -9.89 -13.84
C GLY A 85 2.63 -8.85 -14.46
N GLU A 86 3.02 -9.05 -15.72
CA GLU A 86 3.87 -8.10 -16.46
C GLU A 86 3.21 -6.74 -16.64
N LYS A 87 1.91 -6.72 -16.99
CA LYS A 87 1.16 -5.47 -17.14
C LYS A 87 0.95 -4.77 -15.80
N LEU A 88 0.69 -5.50 -14.72
CA LEU A 88 0.58 -4.93 -13.39
C LEU A 88 1.87 -4.24 -12.97
N MET A 89 3.03 -4.87 -13.15
CA MET A 89 4.32 -4.24 -12.86
C MET A 89 4.56 -3.00 -13.73
N SER A 90 4.30 -3.10 -15.04
CA SER A 90 4.50 -1.98 -15.96
C SER A 90 3.59 -0.79 -15.68
N GLU A 91 2.33 -1.01 -15.31
CA GLU A 91 1.42 0.08 -14.93
C GLU A 91 1.75 0.64 -13.54
N TRP A 92 2.18 -0.22 -12.60
CA TRP A 92 2.64 0.21 -11.28
C TRP A 92 3.82 1.18 -11.36
N ASP A 93 4.83 0.86 -12.18
CA ASP A 93 6.01 1.72 -12.36
C ASP A 93 5.70 3.07 -13.02
N LYS A 94 4.55 3.21 -13.69
CA LYS A 94 4.08 4.47 -14.28
C LYS A 94 3.33 5.35 -13.29
N ILE A 95 2.98 4.85 -12.11
CA ILE A 95 2.30 5.66 -11.11
C ILE A 95 3.28 6.71 -10.60
N GLU A 96 3.13 7.93 -11.11
CA GLU A 96 3.89 9.09 -10.69
C GLU A 96 3.55 9.49 -9.25
N GLY A 97 4.50 10.13 -8.56
CA GLY A 97 4.31 10.58 -7.18
C GLY A 97 3.16 11.57 -6.97
N ASN A 98 2.65 12.21 -8.04
CA ASN A 98 1.47 13.08 -7.99
C ASN A 98 0.16 12.31 -7.73
N VAL A 99 0.02 11.06 -8.20
CA VAL A 99 -1.09 10.16 -7.89
C VAL A 99 -1.02 9.72 -6.42
N CYS A 100 0.20 9.60 -5.87
CA CYS A 100 0.40 9.32 -4.45
C CYS A 100 0.10 10.54 -3.55
N LYS A 101 0.10 11.77 -4.07
CA LYS A 101 -0.23 12.99 -3.29
C LYS A 101 -1.72 13.16 -3.03
N SER A 102 -2.59 12.71 -3.93
CA SER A 102 -4.04 12.65 -3.66
C SER A 102 -4.40 11.59 -2.61
N CYS A 103 -3.41 10.78 -2.23
CA CYS A 103 -3.46 9.74 -1.21
C CYS A 103 -2.84 10.18 0.13
N GLU A 104 -2.52 11.47 0.30
CA GLU A 104 -2.02 12.01 1.56
C GLU A 104 -3.17 12.17 2.56
N ILE A 105 -3.13 11.36 3.63
CA ILE A 105 -4.01 11.52 4.77
C ILE A 105 -3.40 12.62 5.63
N HIS A 106 -3.96 13.82 5.55
CA HIS A 106 -3.65 14.91 6.48
C HIS A 106 -4.21 14.55 7.86
N ALA A 107 -3.35 13.95 8.70
CA ALA A 107 -3.62 13.63 10.09
C ALA A 107 -2.53 14.19 11.00
#